data_AF-A0A6N3F6B4-F1
#
_entry.id   AF-A0A6N3F6B4-F1
#
_cell.length_a   1.000
_cell.length_b   1.000
_cell.length_c   1.000
_cell.angle_alpha   90.00
_cell.angle_beta   90.00
_cell.angle_gamma   90.00
#
_symmetry.space_group_name_H-M   'P 1'
#
loop_
_entity.id
_entity.type
_entity.pdbx_description
1 polymer ?
#
loop_
_entity_poly.entity_id
_entity_poly.type
_entity_poly.pdbx_seq_one_letter_code
_entity_poly.pdbx_strand_id
1 'polypeptide(L)'
;MSYVIKAVLSNAQHPEYGQFTIPFPIPQDAYDDMVEALKNMEIGDPILQDCHVDELESSYSILKRLEKTNLNLDELDYLAKRLDSFDNGEAAQFQGMACKLGVSNIKDFINLTFCCQQATVITDFSDLDAIGRQHYMTMQGGGCRTEELERLDSRKFALDLILNHTEGSITPYGVVYDNGMKLESLYDGRHFPCYHYQQDLLAVGLSSRQEPENTDQITWLLLPCSEQQLQRGIARSGVNIHDARIWYEDSLLPSEVEEVLEGQREDLFALNDMATAIAALSDLEQKKLTAVMEMAKPECAGEIRELAKNLELFEFAPKVRTPAEYGRYMIQDSGHYEYDPNLEEFYDFERYGKLRMEKETGAFTEKGYVAYCGTLTLGELMAGGPAEQHQREQEFQMGGM
;
A
#
# COMPACT_ATOMS: atom_id res chain seq x y z
N MET A 1 -11.07 -17.86 -7.71
CA MET A 1 -12.03 -16.98 -7.02
C MET A 1 -11.29 -16.47 -5.81
N SER A 2 -10.77 -15.25 -5.79
CA SER A 2 -9.93 -14.78 -4.67
C SER A 2 -10.63 -13.62 -3.96
N TYR A 3 -11.78 -13.91 -3.35
CA TYR A 3 -12.30 -13.08 -2.27
C TYR A 3 -12.08 -13.84 -0.96
N VAL A 4 -11.73 -13.12 0.10
CA VAL A 4 -11.63 -13.66 1.45
C VAL A 4 -13.00 -13.63 2.13
N ILE A 5 -13.72 -12.54 1.92
CA ILE A 5 -15.08 -12.34 2.43
C ILE A 5 -15.93 -11.89 1.25
N LYS A 6 -17.15 -12.41 1.14
CA LYS A 6 -18.17 -11.86 0.27
C LYS A 6 -19.39 -11.56 1.12
N ALA A 7 -19.75 -10.29 1.20
CA ALA A 7 -20.85 -9.84 2.03
C ALA A 7 -22.01 -9.31 1.18
N VAL A 8 -23.23 -9.63 1.61
CA VAL A 8 -24.45 -8.99 1.13
C VAL A 8 -24.77 -7.87 2.11
N LEU A 9 -24.74 -6.63 1.64
CA LEU A 9 -24.93 -5.42 2.42
C LEU A 9 -26.26 -4.75 2.06
N SER A 10 -26.90 -4.14 3.05
CA SER A 10 -28.11 -3.33 2.87
C SER A 10 -28.15 -2.14 3.81
N ASN A 11 -29.08 -1.21 3.54
CA ASN A 11 -29.39 -0.13 4.45
C ASN A 11 -30.49 -0.56 5.43
N ALA A 12 -30.17 -0.68 6.72
CA ALA A 12 -31.14 -1.11 7.72
C ALA A 12 -32.31 -0.12 7.90
N GLN A 13 -32.11 1.17 7.58
CA GLN A 13 -33.13 2.22 7.67
C GLN A 13 -33.98 2.33 6.39
N HIS A 14 -33.40 1.93 5.25
CA HIS A 14 -34.04 1.97 3.93
C HIS A 14 -34.01 0.60 3.22
N PRO A 15 -34.76 -0.42 3.70
CA PRO A 15 -34.79 -1.74 3.07
C PRO A 15 -35.23 -1.74 1.60
N GLU A 16 -35.96 -0.71 1.17
CA GLU A 16 -36.41 -0.50 -0.21
C GLU A 16 -35.28 -0.28 -1.22
N TYR A 17 -34.08 0.13 -0.76
CA TYR A 17 -32.90 0.28 -1.62
C TYR A 17 -32.32 -1.08 -2.05
N GLY A 18 -32.79 -2.17 -1.45
CA GLY A 18 -32.38 -3.53 -1.81
C GLY A 18 -31.05 -3.92 -1.18
N GLN A 19 -30.36 -4.86 -1.82
CA GLN A 19 -29.13 -5.47 -1.34
C GLN A 19 -28.02 -5.34 -2.37
N PHE A 20 -26.78 -5.24 -1.89
CA PHE A 20 -25.59 -5.14 -2.72
C PHE A 20 -24.57 -6.19 -2.29
N THR A 21 -23.99 -6.92 -3.23
CA THR A 21 -23.02 -7.98 -2.91
C THR A 21 -21.62 -7.52 -3.24
N ILE A 22 -20.73 -7.50 -2.25
CA ILE A 22 -19.36 -7.01 -2.39
C ILE A 22 -18.36 -8.11 -2.06
N PRO A 23 -17.40 -8.39 -2.95
CA PRO A 23 -16.21 -9.15 -2.61
C PRO A 23 -15.19 -8.28 -1.87
N PHE A 24 -14.60 -8.82 -0.81
CA PHE A 24 -13.52 -8.22 -0.05
C PHE A 24 -12.27 -9.11 -0.06
N PRO A 25 -11.05 -8.55 -0.14
CA PRO A 25 -10.75 -7.12 -0.31
C PRO A 25 -11.38 -6.52 -1.57
N ILE A 26 -11.81 -5.26 -1.50
CA ILE A 26 -12.37 -4.56 -2.66
C ILE A 26 -11.23 -4.40 -3.68
N PRO A 27 -11.39 -4.86 -4.93
CA PRO A 27 -10.38 -4.69 -5.96
C PRO A 27 -10.04 -3.22 -6.18
N GLN A 28 -8.74 -2.91 -6.31
CA GLN A 28 -8.25 -1.53 -6.40
C GLN A 28 -8.81 -0.79 -7.62
N ASP A 29 -8.97 -1.49 -8.75
CA ASP A 29 -9.54 -0.97 -10.00
C ASP A 29 -11.06 -0.76 -9.96
N ALA A 30 -11.74 -1.32 -8.96
CA ALA A 30 -13.18 -1.20 -8.78
C ALA A 30 -13.57 -0.39 -7.52
N TYR A 31 -12.61 0.05 -6.72
CA TYR A 31 -12.88 0.66 -5.41
C TYR A 31 -13.78 1.90 -5.52
N ASP A 32 -13.42 2.84 -6.40
CA ASP A 32 -14.17 4.10 -6.55
C ASP A 32 -15.61 3.86 -7.04
N ASP A 33 -15.77 3.02 -8.06
CA ASP A 33 -17.08 2.65 -8.62
C ASP A 33 -17.96 1.97 -7.56
N MET A 34 -17.38 1.11 -6.71
CA MET A 34 -18.09 0.44 -5.63
C MET A 34 -18.54 1.41 -4.54
N VAL A 35 -17.68 2.34 -4.13
CA VAL A 35 -18.04 3.36 -3.12
C VAL A 35 -19.15 4.27 -3.63
N GLU A 36 -19.08 4.73 -4.87
CA GLU A 36 -20.14 5.55 -5.46
C GLU A 36 -21.46 4.77 -5.62
N ALA A 37 -21.39 3.47 -5.95
CA ALA A 37 -22.58 2.62 -5.98
C ALA A 37 -23.25 2.51 -4.60
N LEU A 38 -22.46 2.35 -3.52
CA LEU A 38 -22.99 2.26 -2.15
C LEU A 38 -23.58 3.57 -1.64
N LYS A 39 -23.00 4.70 -2.04
CA LYS A 39 -23.52 6.04 -1.72
C LYS A 39 -24.96 6.24 -2.23
N ASN A 40 -25.30 5.67 -3.39
CA ASN A 40 -26.67 5.69 -3.91
C ASN A 40 -27.67 4.88 -3.05
N MET A 41 -27.17 4.00 -2.18
CA MET A 41 -27.94 3.26 -1.18
C MET A 41 -27.85 3.89 0.22
N GLU A 42 -27.26 5.08 0.34
CA GLU A 42 -27.05 5.80 1.60
C GLU A 42 -26.30 4.95 2.65
N ILE A 43 -25.34 4.14 2.20
CA ILE A 43 -24.43 3.37 3.05
C ILE A 43 -22.98 3.52 2.58
N GLY A 44 -22.03 3.07 3.41
CA GLY A 44 -20.62 3.13 3.10
C GLY A 44 -19.96 4.42 3.56
N ASP A 45 -20.51 5.14 4.53
CA ASP A 45 -19.87 6.29 5.17
C ASP A 45 -18.47 5.92 5.71
N PRO A 46 -17.46 6.82 5.63
CA PRO A 46 -16.10 6.53 6.10
C PRO A 46 -15.94 6.44 7.63
N ILE A 47 -16.96 6.85 8.39
CA ILE A 47 -16.92 6.92 9.86
C ILE A 47 -18.04 6.06 10.48
N LEU A 48 -19.24 6.08 9.90
CA LEU A 48 -20.40 5.40 10.47
C LEU A 48 -20.38 3.88 10.20
N GLN A 49 -21.04 3.14 11.09
CA GLN A 49 -21.36 1.73 10.89
C GLN A 49 -22.77 1.63 10.27
N ASP A 50 -22.87 1.97 9.00
CA ASP A 50 -24.13 2.09 8.26
C ASP A 50 -24.42 0.90 7.34
N CYS A 51 -23.45 0.00 7.14
CA CYS A 51 -23.61 -1.19 6.31
C CYS A 51 -24.17 -2.34 7.14
N HIS A 52 -25.44 -2.72 6.91
CA HIS A 52 -26.04 -3.90 7.52
C HIS A 52 -25.59 -5.17 6.79
N VAL A 53 -25.01 -6.14 7.52
CA VAL A 53 -24.55 -7.40 6.93
C VAL A 53 -25.71 -8.40 6.89
N ASP A 54 -26.31 -8.58 5.73
CA ASP A 54 -27.40 -9.54 5.56
C ASP A 54 -26.90 -10.99 5.52
N GLU A 55 -25.85 -11.25 4.76
CA GLU A 55 -25.22 -12.55 4.61
C GLU A 55 -23.71 -12.37 4.48
N LEU A 56 -22.93 -13.28 5.07
CA LEU A 56 -21.48 -13.28 4.98
C LEU A 56 -20.98 -14.67 4.58
N GLU A 57 -20.33 -14.73 3.43
CA GLU A 57 -19.69 -15.92 2.89
C GLU A 57 -18.17 -15.78 3.00
N SER A 58 -17.51 -16.73 3.67
CA SER A 58 -16.05 -16.75 3.83
C SER A 58 -15.58 -18.17 4.17
N SER A 59 -14.32 -18.48 3.86
CA SER A 59 -13.63 -19.66 4.39
C SER A 59 -13.45 -19.60 5.92
N TYR A 60 -13.51 -18.40 6.50
CA TYR A 60 -13.45 -18.15 7.93
C TYR A 60 -14.86 -18.22 8.54
N SER A 61 -15.35 -19.41 8.88
CA SER A 61 -16.72 -19.56 9.39
C SER A 61 -16.99 -18.80 10.70
N ILE A 62 -15.95 -18.43 11.45
CA ILE A 62 -16.10 -17.60 12.66
C ILE A 62 -16.67 -16.21 12.37
N LEU A 63 -16.47 -15.70 11.14
CA LEU A 63 -16.95 -14.39 10.71
C LEU A 63 -18.46 -14.34 10.50
N LYS A 64 -19.15 -15.50 10.46
CA LYS A 64 -20.63 -15.53 10.47
C LYS A 64 -21.24 -14.81 11.68
N ARG A 65 -20.47 -14.60 12.75
CA ARG A 65 -20.90 -13.79 13.91
C ARG A 65 -21.17 -12.32 13.56
N LEU A 66 -20.68 -11.83 12.42
CA LEU A 66 -20.95 -10.48 11.91
C LEU A 66 -22.27 -10.41 11.12
N GLU A 67 -22.89 -11.53 10.74
CA GLU A 67 -24.22 -11.50 10.12
C GLU A 67 -25.22 -10.83 11.07
N LYS A 68 -26.09 -9.99 10.49
CA LYS A 68 -27.10 -9.19 11.18
C LYS A 68 -26.56 -8.10 12.11
N THR A 69 -25.29 -7.74 11.94
CA THR A 69 -24.69 -6.55 12.58
C THR A 69 -24.55 -5.41 11.58
N ASN A 70 -24.39 -4.19 12.09
CA ASN A 70 -23.96 -3.06 11.28
C ASN A 70 -22.46 -2.85 11.48
N LEU A 71 -21.74 -2.55 10.41
CA LEU A 71 -20.31 -2.29 10.44
C LEU A 71 -19.93 -1.20 9.45
N ASN A 72 -18.70 -0.72 9.54
CA ASN A 72 -18.13 0.21 8.57
C ASN A 72 -17.52 -0.56 7.39
N LEU A 73 -17.74 -0.07 6.17
CA LEU A 73 -17.24 -0.71 4.94
C LEU A 73 -15.71 -0.90 4.96
N ASP A 74 -14.97 0.12 5.40
CA ASP A 74 -13.51 0.09 5.39
C ASP A 74 -12.97 -0.86 6.47
N GLU A 75 -13.69 -1.08 7.57
CA GLU A 75 -13.32 -2.08 8.58
C GLU A 75 -13.40 -3.50 8.01
N LEU A 76 -14.45 -3.80 7.22
CA LEU A 76 -14.60 -5.10 6.60
C LEU A 76 -13.55 -5.33 5.51
N ASP A 77 -13.26 -4.29 4.72
CA ASP A 77 -12.20 -4.31 3.72
C ASP A 77 -10.81 -4.47 4.35
N TYR A 78 -10.52 -3.74 5.42
CA TYR A 78 -9.26 -3.86 6.17
C TYR A 78 -9.10 -5.26 6.79
N LEU A 79 -10.16 -5.80 7.41
CA LEU A 79 -10.13 -7.16 7.95
C LEU A 79 -9.86 -8.18 6.85
N ALA A 80 -10.53 -8.07 5.70
CA ALA A 80 -10.31 -8.98 4.58
C ALA A 80 -8.87 -8.91 4.07
N LYS A 81 -8.27 -7.71 3.97
CA LYS A 81 -6.87 -7.51 3.57
C LYS A 81 -5.90 -8.20 4.53
N ARG A 82 -6.14 -8.08 5.84
CA ARG A 82 -5.34 -8.78 6.87
C ARG A 82 -5.44 -10.30 6.74
N LEU A 83 -6.64 -10.81 6.48
CA LEU A 83 -6.88 -12.25 6.38
C LEU A 83 -6.37 -12.84 5.06
N ASP A 84 -6.27 -12.05 3.98
CA ASP A 84 -5.75 -12.53 2.69
C ASP A 84 -4.28 -12.96 2.77
N SER A 85 -3.51 -12.39 3.72
CA SER A 85 -2.11 -12.78 3.92
C SER A 85 -1.92 -14.03 4.79
N PHE A 86 -3.00 -14.58 5.38
CA PHE A 86 -2.88 -15.68 6.33
C PHE A 86 -2.75 -17.03 5.63
N ASP A 87 -1.83 -17.85 6.11
CA ASP A 87 -1.80 -19.26 5.75
C ASP A 87 -2.87 -20.09 6.51
N ASN A 88 -2.95 -21.39 6.23
CA ASN A 88 -3.92 -22.28 6.88
C ASN A 88 -3.72 -22.39 8.40
N GLY A 89 -2.48 -22.30 8.88
CA GLY A 89 -2.14 -22.34 10.30
C GLY A 89 -2.58 -21.06 11.00
N GLU A 90 -2.28 -19.90 10.41
CA GLU A 90 -2.71 -18.60 10.89
C GLU A 90 -4.23 -18.47 10.87
N ALA A 91 -4.90 -19.00 9.84
CA ALA A 91 -6.35 -19.08 9.79
C ALA A 91 -6.94 -19.93 10.92
N ALA A 92 -6.31 -21.05 11.28
CA ALA A 92 -6.73 -21.87 12.42
C ALA A 92 -6.50 -21.14 13.76
N GLN A 93 -5.36 -20.44 13.91
CA GLN A 93 -5.05 -19.61 15.06
C GLN A 93 -6.09 -18.50 15.27
N PHE A 94 -6.41 -17.77 14.21
CA PHE A 94 -7.43 -16.72 14.23
C PHE A 94 -8.81 -17.26 14.64
N GLN A 95 -9.30 -18.30 13.97
CA GLN A 95 -10.64 -18.83 14.24
C GLN A 95 -10.73 -19.50 15.62
N GLY A 96 -9.70 -20.23 16.02
CA GLY A 96 -9.60 -20.86 17.33
C GLY A 96 -9.61 -19.82 18.46
N MET A 97 -8.78 -18.78 18.35
CA MET A 97 -8.74 -17.71 19.36
C MET A 97 -10.00 -16.86 19.38
N ALA A 98 -10.57 -16.52 18.23
CA ALA A 98 -11.86 -15.81 18.17
C ALA A 98 -12.99 -16.63 18.82
N CYS A 99 -12.97 -17.96 18.65
CA CYS A 99 -13.92 -18.84 19.33
C CYS A 99 -13.68 -18.84 20.85
N LYS A 100 -12.44 -19.05 21.30
CA LYS A 100 -12.07 -19.10 22.72
C LYS A 100 -12.39 -17.79 23.45
N LEU A 101 -12.09 -16.66 22.83
CA LEU A 101 -12.31 -15.32 23.41
C LEU A 101 -13.76 -14.82 23.27
N GLY A 102 -14.59 -15.50 22.48
CA GLY A 102 -15.97 -15.06 22.23
C GLY A 102 -16.08 -13.80 21.37
N VAL A 103 -15.08 -13.53 20.52
CA VAL A 103 -15.06 -12.37 19.61
C VAL A 103 -16.28 -12.38 18.69
N SER A 104 -16.96 -11.25 18.60
CA SER A 104 -18.24 -11.11 17.86
C SER A 104 -18.44 -9.76 17.18
N ASN A 105 -17.47 -8.83 17.29
CA ASN A 105 -17.52 -7.52 16.64
C ASN A 105 -16.28 -7.30 15.77
N ILE A 106 -16.42 -6.43 14.77
CA ILE A 106 -15.39 -6.20 13.74
C ILE A 106 -14.09 -5.65 14.33
N LYS A 107 -14.17 -4.75 15.32
CA LYS A 107 -13.01 -4.18 16.00
C LYS A 107 -12.14 -5.25 16.65
N ASP A 108 -12.75 -6.15 17.41
CA ASP A 108 -12.02 -7.23 18.08
C ASP A 108 -11.51 -8.28 17.08
N PHE A 109 -12.21 -8.51 15.96
CA PHE A 109 -11.66 -9.34 14.88
C PHE A 109 -10.42 -8.71 14.26
N ILE A 110 -10.44 -7.41 13.95
CA ILE A 110 -9.27 -6.68 13.43
C ILE A 110 -8.10 -6.76 14.41
N ASN A 111 -8.34 -6.42 15.68
CA ASN A 111 -7.34 -6.52 16.75
C ASN A 111 -6.74 -7.91 16.87
N LEU A 112 -7.58 -8.95 16.77
CA LEU A 112 -7.13 -10.33 16.86
C LEU A 112 -6.16 -10.71 15.73
N THR A 113 -6.29 -10.11 14.53
CA THR A 113 -5.36 -10.40 13.42
C THR A 113 -3.91 -10.03 13.72
N PHE A 114 -3.64 -9.22 14.76
CA PHE A 114 -2.27 -8.81 15.11
C PHE A 114 -1.61 -9.70 16.16
N CYS A 115 -2.40 -10.48 16.91
CA CYS A 115 -1.87 -11.29 18.01
C CYS A 115 -2.25 -12.76 17.94
N CYS A 116 -3.13 -13.19 17.02
CA CYS A 116 -3.56 -14.58 16.94
C CYS A 116 -2.42 -15.56 16.68
N GLN A 117 -1.36 -15.15 15.97
CA GLN A 117 -0.20 -15.99 15.68
C GLN A 117 0.59 -16.44 16.92
N GLN A 118 0.39 -15.80 18.06
CA GLN A 118 1.02 -16.16 19.34
C GLN A 118 0.39 -17.42 19.96
N ALA A 119 -0.83 -17.78 19.56
CA ALA A 119 -1.51 -18.98 20.03
C ALA A 119 -1.07 -20.21 19.23
N THR A 120 -1.07 -21.39 19.85
CA THR A 120 -0.91 -22.66 19.17
C THR A 120 -2.27 -23.32 19.00
N VAL A 121 -2.62 -23.73 17.78
CA VAL A 121 -3.87 -24.45 17.50
C VAL A 121 -3.55 -25.79 16.86
N ILE A 122 -3.95 -26.87 17.52
CA ILE A 122 -3.81 -28.23 17.01
C ILE A 122 -5.11 -28.60 16.29
N THR A 123 -5.02 -28.73 14.96
CA THR A 123 -6.13 -29.12 14.09
C THR A 123 -6.11 -30.61 13.73
N ASP A 124 -4.94 -31.23 13.72
CA ASP A 124 -4.73 -32.65 13.45
C ASP A 124 -3.76 -33.25 14.48
N PHE A 125 -4.18 -34.34 15.13
CA PHE A 125 -3.40 -35.07 16.12
C PHE A 125 -2.60 -36.25 15.53
N SER A 126 -2.67 -36.47 14.21
CA SER A 126 -2.03 -37.61 13.55
C SER A 126 -0.50 -37.47 13.42
N ASP A 127 0.02 -36.23 13.36
CA ASP A 127 1.44 -35.92 13.23
C ASP A 127 1.95 -35.08 14.42
N LEU A 128 2.44 -35.77 15.45
CA LEU A 128 3.01 -35.13 16.64
C LEU A 128 4.29 -34.35 16.32
N ASP A 129 5.06 -34.74 15.30
CA ASP A 129 6.27 -34.00 14.96
C ASP A 129 5.91 -32.65 14.31
N ALA A 130 4.86 -32.59 13.47
CA ALA A 130 4.34 -31.33 12.94
C ALA A 130 3.82 -30.40 14.05
N ILE A 131 3.04 -30.93 15.00
CA ILE A 131 2.57 -30.16 16.17
C ILE A 131 3.75 -29.56 16.94
N GLY A 132 4.77 -30.38 17.21
CA GLY A 132 5.93 -29.96 17.98
C GLY A 132 6.72 -28.85 17.30
N ARG A 133 6.97 -28.98 15.99
CA ARG A 133 7.63 -27.94 15.19
C ARG A 133 6.81 -26.65 15.18
N GLN A 134 5.51 -26.73 14.93
CA GLN A 134 4.64 -25.55 14.86
C GLN A 134 4.57 -24.84 16.21
N HIS A 135 4.33 -25.59 17.29
CA HIS A 135 4.28 -25.03 18.64
C HIS A 135 5.60 -24.35 19.01
N TYR A 136 6.74 -24.99 18.70
CA TYR A 136 8.04 -24.40 18.96
C TYR A 136 8.23 -23.08 18.18
N MET A 137 7.92 -23.04 16.89
CA MET A 137 8.02 -21.82 16.09
C MET A 137 7.11 -20.71 16.62
N THR A 138 5.87 -21.03 17.01
CA THR A 138 4.97 -20.07 17.67
C THR A 138 5.61 -19.48 18.93
N MET A 139 6.21 -20.29 19.79
CA MET A 139 6.89 -19.83 21.01
C MET A 139 8.15 -19.00 20.73
N GLN A 140 8.72 -19.07 19.52
CA GLN A 140 9.84 -18.23 19.08
C GLN A 140 9.41 -16.97 18.32
N GLY A 141 8.10 -16.65 18.29
CA GLY A 141 7.59 -15.47 17.58
C GLY A 141 7.31 -15.70 16.09
N GLY A 142 7.03 -16.95 15.69
CA GLY A 142 6.59 -17.29 14.34
C GLY A 142 7.69 -17.83 13.42
N GLY A 143 8.95 -17.89 13.87
CA GLY A 143 10.06 -18.37 13.06
C GLY A 143 11.21 -18.94 13.89
N CYS A 144 12.06 -19.74 13.24
CA CYS A 144 13.24 -20.35 13.85
C CYS A 144 14.28 -20.67 12.77
N ARG A 145 15.56 -20.74 13.15
CA ARG A 145 16.62 -21.20 12.24
C ARG A 145 16.43 -22.67 11.89
N THR A 146 16.66 -23.04 10.63
CA THR A 146 16.52 -24.43 10.17
C THR A 146 17.33 -25.41 10.99
N GLU A 147 18.58 -25.08 11.35
CA GLU A 147 19.44 -25.94 12.17
C GLU A 147 18.91 -26.18 13.58
N GLU A 148 18.21 -25.21 14.17
CA GLU A 148 17.60 -25.34 15.50
C GLU A 148 16.37 -26.26 15.40
N LEU A 149 15.55 -26.07 14.36
CA LEU A 149 14.38 -26.90 14.10
C LEU A 149 14.76 -28.36 13.79
N GLU A 150 15.85 -28.60 13.06
CA GLU A 150 16.37 -29.95 12.78
C GLU A 150 16.88 -30.68 14.02
N ARG A 151 17.37 -29.94 15.02
CA ARG A 151 17.85 -30.49 16.30
C ARG A 151 16.73 -30.65 17.33
N LEU A 152 15.55 -30.08 17.06
CA LEU A 152 14.40 -30.13 17.96
C LEU A 152 13.81 -31.55 18.02
N ASP A 153 13.71 -32.09 19.22
CA ASP A 153 12.86 -33.26 19.49
C ASP A 153 11.39 -32.85 19.45
N SER A 154 10.87 -32.76 18.22
CA SER A 154 9.55 -32.19 17.91
C SER A 154 8.44 -32.99 18.58
N ARG A 155 8.47 -34.32 18.45
CA ARG A 155 7.54 -35.21 19.14
C ARG A 155 7.49 -34.98 20.65
N LYS A 156 8.65 -34.83 21.31
CA LYS A 156 8.68 -34.56 22.75
C LYS A 156 8.02 -33.22 23.09
N PHE A 157 8.29 -32.18 22.29
CA PHE A 157 7.68 -30.86 22.47
C PHE A 157 6.15 -30.90 22.33
N ALA A 158 5.63 -31.65 21.35
CA ALA A 158 4.19 -31.87 21.20
C ALA A 158 3.58 -32.63 22.38
N LEU A 159 4.23 -33.69 22.83
CA LEU A 159 3.75 -34.47 23.98
C LEU A 159 3.76 -33.67 25.27
N ASP A 160 4.76 -32.81 25.47
CA ASP A 160 4.81 -31.89 26.61
C ASP A 160 3.61 -30.93 26.59
N LEU A 161 3.36 -30.28 25.44
CA LEU A 161 2.16 -29.44 25.25
C LEU A 161 0.86 -30.20 25.53
N ILE A 162 0.69 -31.39 24.95
CA ILE A 162 -0.59 -32.12 25.03
C ILE A 162 -0.82 -32.71 26.43
N LEU A 163 0.23 -33.20 27.09
CA LEU A 163 0.10 -33.96 28.35
C LEU A 163 0.25 -33.09 29.59
N ASN A 164 1.04 -32.01 29.52
CA ASN A 164 1.40 -31.22 30.70
C ASN A 164 0.74 -29.83 30.73
N HIS A 165 0.30 -29.28 29.59
CA HIS A 165 -0.42 -28.00 29.55
C HIS A 165 -1.93 -28.22 29.60
N THR A 166 -2.55 -27.81 30.71
CA THR A 166 -3.98 -28.03 31.00
C THR A 166 -4.89 -26.89 30.54
N GLU A 167 -4.30 -25.80 30.07
CA GLU A 167 -4.96 -24.57 29.59
C GLU A 167 -5.51 -24.68 28.15
N GLY A 168 -5.33 -25.83 27.50
CA GLY A 168 -5.88 -26.12 26.18
C GLY A 168 -7.41 -26.01 26.15
N SER A 169 -7.95 -25.23 25.21
CA SER A 169 -9.38 -25.01 25.02
C SER A 169 -9.88 -25.68 23.74
N ILE A 170 -10.85 -26.57 23.85
CA ILE A 170 -11.44 -27.25 22.69
C ILE A 170 -12.40 -26.31 21.97
N THR A 171 -12.18 -26.09 20.67
CA THR A 171 -13.05 -25.29 19.80
C THR A 171 -13.44 -26.10 18.56
N PRO A 172 -14.45 -25.67 17.78
CA PRO A 172 -14.73 -26.27 16.47
C PRO A 172 -13.56 -26.19 15.48
N TYR A 173 -12.55 -25.36 15.75
CA TYR A 173 -11.37 -25.12 14.91
C TYR A 173 -10.11 -25.85 15.38
N GLY A 174 -10.21 -26.69 16.41
CA GLY A 174 -9.08 -27.40 17.01
C GLY A 174 -8.90 -27.09 18.50
N VAL A 175 -7.82 -27.61 19.07
CA VAL A 175 -7.45 -27.37 20.48
C VAL A 175 -6.48 -26.19 20.56
N VAL A 176 -6.90 -25.16 21.29
CA VAL A 176 -6.24 -23.86 21.34
C VAL A 176 -5.47 -23.70 22.65
N TYR A 177 -4.17 -23.43 22.53
CA TYR A 177 -3.28 -23.02 23.61
C TYR A 177 -2.93 -21.56 23.37
N ASP A 178 -3.33 -20.65 24.27
CA ASP A 178 -3.12 -19.21 24.03
C ASP A 178 -1.65 -18.80 24.22
N ASN A 179 -0.84 -19.61 24.91
CA ASN A 179 0.55 -19.31 25.24
C ASN A 179 0.72 -17.95 25.96
N GLY A 180 -0.28 -17.52 26.73
CA GLY A 180 -0.28 -16.22 27.40
C GLY A 180 -0.58 -15.03 26.49
N MET A 181 -0.99 -15.27 25.23
CA MET A 181 -1.46 -14.25 24.30
C MET A 181 -2.57 -13.40 24.93
N LYS A 182 -2.52 -12.09 24.64
CA LYS A 182 -3.55 -11.13 25.02
C LYS A 182 -4.11 -10.46 23.78
N LEU A 183 -5.41 -10.21 23.79
CA LEU A 183 -6.03 -9.38 22.78
C LEU A 183 -5.64 -7.92 23.03
N GLU A 184 -4.73 -7.40 22.23
CA GLU A 184 -4.29 -6.02 22.28
C GLU A 184 -5.25 -5.13 21.49
N SER A 185 -5.47 -3.89 21.96
CA SER A 185 -6.39 -2.94 21.32
C SER A 185 -5.62 -1.97 20.42
N LEU A 186 -4.94 -2.48 19.40
CA LEU A 186 -4.17 -1.68 18.44
C LEU A 186 -5.09 -0.83 17.54
N TYR A 187 -6.16 -1.44 17.04
CA TYR A 187 -7.24 -0.75 16.34
C TYR A 187 -8.26 -0.23 17.36
N ASP A 188 -8.44 1.10 17.38
CA ASP A 188 -9.30 1.80 18.33
C ASP A 188 -10.77 1.91 17.88
N GLY A 189 -11.08 1.51 16.63
CA GLY A 189 -12.39 1.71 16.00
C GLY A 189 -12.40 2.85 14.98
N ARG A 190 -11.25 3.47 14.69
CA ARG A 190 -11.12 4.59 13.75
C ARG A 190 -9.78 4.61 13.01
N HIS A 191 -8.67 4.44 13.71
CA HIS A 191 -7.31 4.54 13.18
C HIS A 191 -6.76 3.15 12.89
N PHE A 192 -6.79 2.73 11.63
CA PHE A 192 -6.22 1.45 11.23
C PHE A 192 -4.70 1.44 11.46
N PRO A 193 -4.15 0.39 12.10
CA PRO A 193 -2.70 0.20 12.14
C PRO A 193 -2.10 0.19 10.74
N CYS A 194 -0.89 0.72 10.57
CA CYS A 194 -0.20 0.68 9.28
C CYS A 194 -0.02 -0.78 8.84
N TYR A 195 -0.44 -1.10 7.61
CA TYR A 195 -0.35 -2.44 7.06
C TYR A 195 -0.26 -2.36 5.53
N HIS A 196 0.92 -2.64 4.98
CA HIS A 196 1.20 -2.63 3.54
C HIS A 196 0.56 -3.84 2.84
N TYR A 197 -0.72 -3.74 2.52
CA TYR A 197 -1.51 -4.80 1.85
C TYR A 197 -1.45 -4.73 0.31
N GLN A 198 -0.89 -3.66 -0.24
CA GLN A 198 -0.74 -3.43 -1.67
C GLN A 198 0.69 -2.97 -1.97
N GLN A 199 1.05 -2.85 -3.25
CA GLN A 199 2.30 -2.22 -3.64
C GLN A 199 2.14 -0.69 -3.54
N ASP A 200 2.46 -0.12 -2.38
CA ASP A 200 2.58 1.31 -2.17
C ASP A 200 4.04 1.79 -2.29
N LEU A 201 4.22 3.04 -2.70
CA LEU A 201 5.51 3.72 -2.75
C LEU A 201 5.78 4.55 -1.51
N LEU A 202 4.74 4.99 -0.80
CA LEU A 202 4.88 5.88 0.35
C LEU A 202 3.71 5.69 1.32
N ALA A 203 4.00 5.41 2.60
CA ALA A 203 3.02 5.52 3.66
C ALA A 203 3.05 6.92 4.28
N VAL A 204 1.88 7.58 4.26
CA VAL A 204 1.68 8.92 4.80
C VAL A 204 0.73 8.85 5.99
N GLY A 205 1.22 9.25 7.16
CA GLY A 205 0.44 9.30 8.39
C GLY A 205 -0.16 10.68 8.63
N LEU A 206 -1.44 10.73 9.01
CA LEU A 206 -2.12 11.96 9.42
C LEU A 206 -2.45 11.91 10.91
N SER A 207 -2.05 12.94 11.65
CA SER A 207 -2.51 13.16 13.03
C SER A 207 -2.79 14.63 13.32
N SER A 208 -3.56 14.88 14.38
CA SER A 208 -3.85 16.24 14.83
C SER A 208 -2.59 16.86 15.46
N ARG A 209 -2.32 18.14 15.19
CA ARG A 209 -1.25 18.88 15.89
C ARG A 209 -1.48 19.03 17.39
N GLN A 210 -2.71 18.79 17.85
CA GLN A 210 -3.05 18.78 19.27
C GLN A 210 -2.58 17.50 19.96
N GLU A 211 -2.36 16.43 19.21
CA GLU A 211 -1.85 15.17 19.73
C GLU A 211 -0.33 15.25 20.00
N PRO A 212 0.17 14.51 21.01
CA PRO A 212 1.60 14.37 21.24
C PRO A 212 2.30 13.74 20.03
N GLU A 213 3.62 13.94 19.90
CA GLU A 213 4.39 13.35 18.78
C GLU A 213 4.32 11.82 18.76
N ASN A 214 4.29 11.16 19.92
CA ASN A 214 4.19 9.70 20.03
C ASN A 214 2.73 9.24 20.18
N THR A 215 1.81 9.76 19.37
CA THR A 215 0.40 9.32 19.39
C THR A 215 0.20 8.08 18.55
N ASP A 216 -0.63 7.15 19.03
CA ASP A 216 -1.08 5.99 18.24
C ASP A 216 -2.29 6.34 17.35
N GLN A 217 -2.83 7.57 17.47
CA GLN A 217 -3.96 8.08 16.68
C GLN A 217 -3.48 8.66 15.35
N ILE A 218 -2.94 7.77 14.50
CA ILE A 218 -2.45 8.11 13.17
C ILE A 218 -3.33 7.43 12.13
N THR A 219 -3.85 8.20 11.17
CA THR A 219 -4.48 7.63 9.98
C THR A 219 -3.44 7.44 8.90
N TRP A 220 -3.13 6.19 8.57
CA TRP A 220 -2.21 5.84 7.51
C TRP A 220 -2.91 5.82 6.14
N LEU A 221 -2.27 6.46 5.17
CA LEU A 221 -2.64 6.50 3.76
C LEU A 221 -1.48 5.87 2.96
N LEU A 222 -1.77 4.83 2.19
CA LEU A 222 -0.76 4.13 1.40
C LEU A 222 -0.83 4.62 -0.05
N LEU A 223 0.18 5.37 -0.48
CA LEU A 223 0.20 6.01 -1.80
C LEU A 223 1.04 5.19 -2.79
N PRO A 224 0.62 5.03 -4.05
CA PRO A 224 -0.61 5.57 -4.62
C PRO A 224 -1.86 4.80 -4.17
N CYS A 225 -2.96 5.54 -4.00
CA CYS A 225 -4.30 4.99 -3.79
C CYS A 225 -5.33 5.72 -4.68
N SER A 226 -6.51 5.14 -4.79
CA SER A 226 -7.63 5.77 -5.51
C SER A 226 -8.10 7.05 -4.81
N GLU A 227 -8.80 7.91 -5.55
CA GLU A 227 -9.25 9.19 -5.00
C GLU A 227 -10.24 8.98 -3.85
N GLN A 228 -11.14 8.00 -3.94
CA GLN A 228 -12.05 7.69 -2.82
C GLN A 228 -11.28 7.14 -1.62
N GLN A 229 -10.28 6.28 -1.80
CA GLN A 229 -9.46 5.82 -0.66
C GLN A 229 -8.78 6.98 0.07
N LEU A 230 -8.23 7.94 -0.69
CA LEU A 230 -7.58 9.12 -0.14
C LEU A 230 -8.57 9.99 0.64
N GLN A 231 -9.70 10.35 0.01
CA GLN A 231 -10.73 11.20 0.61
C GLN A 231 -11.35 10.55 1.86
N ARG A 232 -11.64 9.24 1.81
CA ARG A 232 -12.20 8.49 2.95
C ARG A 232 -11.22 8.39 4.10
N GLY A 233 -9.94 8.16 3.82
CA GLY A 233 -8.90 8.16 4.86
C GLY A 233 -8.75 9.54 5.51
N ILE A 234 -8.76 10.62 4.73
CA ILE A 234 -8.76 12.00 5.26
C ILE A 234 -10.00 12.24 6.14
N ALA A 235 -11.20 11.89 5.66
CA ALA A 235 -12.44 12.05 6.42
C ALA A 235 -12.40 11.25 7.73
N ARG A 236 -11.94 9.99 7.69
CA ARG A 236 -11.80 9.14 8.86
C ARG A 236 -10.80 9.70 9.86
N SER A 237 -9.73 10.37 9.43
CA SER A 237 -8.78 11.02 10.36
C SER A 237 -9.46 12.05 11.28
N GLY A 238 -10.51 12.71 10.81
CA GLY A 238 -11.17 13.80 11.55
C GLY A 238 -10.29 15.03 11.76
N VAL A 239 -9.15 15.10 11.09
CA VAL A 239 -8.22 16.23 11.17
C VAL A 239 -8.48 17.17 10.01
N ASN A 240 -8.45 18.47 10.27
CA ASN A 240 -8.35 19.45 9.19
C ASN A 240 -7.00 19.26 8.48
N ILE A 241 -7.02 18.83 7.22
CA ILE A 241 -5.81 18.59 6.41
C ILE A 241 -4.86 19.79 6.39
N HIS A 242 -5.40 21.02 6.43
CA HIS A 242 -4.62 22.26 6.46
C HIS A 242 -3.93 22.53 7.81
N ASP A 243 -4.30 21.81 8.86
CA ASP A 243 -3.68 21.88 10.20
C ASP A 243 -3.07 20.54 10.64
N ALA A 244 -3.10 19.51 9.78
CA ALA A 244 -2.59 18.18 10.10
C ALA A 244 -1.07 18.20 10.32
N ARG A 245 -0.60 17.27 11.17
CA ARG A 245 0.79 16.82 11.21
C ARG A 245 0.89 15.62 10.27
N ILE A 246 1.85 15.69 9.35
CA ILE A 246 2.13 14.65 8.35
C ILE A 246 3.36 13.87 8.79
N TRP A 247 3.27 12.55 8.70
CA TRP A 247 4.35 11.61 8.97
C TRP A 247 4.65 10.84 7.68
N TYR A 248 5.92 10.55 7.44
CA TYR A 248 6.35 9.68 6.34
C TYR A 248 6.99 8.43 6.95
N GLU A 249 6.51 7.27 6.53
CA GLU A 249 7.05 5.96 6.92
C GLU A 249 7.21 5.09 5.66
N ASP A 250 8.18 4.18 5.69
CA ASP A 250 8.39 3.13 4.67
C ASP A 250 8.29 3.62 3.20
N SER A 251 9.15 4.56 2.84
CA SER A 251 9.25 5.08 1.46
C SER A 251 10.04 4.13 0.55
N LEU A 252 9.47 3.84 -0.61
CA LEU A 252 10.11 3.17 -1.76
C LEU A 252 10.34 4.15 -2.92
N LEU A 253 10.21 5.46 -2.68
CA LEU A 253 10.48 6.49 -3.68
C LEU A 253 11.99 6.53 -4.01
N PRO A 254 12.37 6.94 -5.23
CA PRO A 254 13.77 7.25 -5.53
C PRO A 254 14.32 8.31 -4.57
N SER A 255 15.57 8.16 -4.12
CA SER A 255 16.17 9.10 -3.15
C SER A 255 16.17 10.55 -3.66
N GLU A 256 16.34 10.75 -4.97
CA GLU A 256 16.26 12.09 -5.59
C GLU A 256 14.86 12.72 -5.46
N VAL A 257 13.80 11.91 -5.35
CA VAL A 257 12.43 12.39 -5.04
C VAL A 257 12.32 12.74 -3.58
N GLU A 258 12.80 11.89 -2.67
CA GLU A 258 12.77 12.15 -1.23
C GLU A 258 13.49 13.44 -0.86
N GLU A 259 14.65 13.72 -1.48
CA GLU A 259 15.41 14.96 -1.27
C GLU A 259 14.62 16.23 -1.63
N VAL A 260 13.76 16.17 -2.65
CA VAL A 260 12.91 17.31 -3.03
C VAL A 260 11.80 17.52 -2.00
N LEU A 261 11.20 16.44 -1.50
CA LEU A 261 10.09 16.49 -0.54
C LEU A 261 10.56 16.79 0.89
N GLU A 262 11.85 16.61 1.19
CA GLU A 262 12.41 16.77 2.53
C GLU A 262 12.17 18.19 3.08
N GLY A 263 11.55 18.26 4.26
CA GLY A 263 11.25 19.54 4.92
C GLY A 263 10.14 20.35 4.26
N GLN A 264 9.52 19.84 3.20
CA GLN A 264 8.43 20.51 2.50
C GLN A 264 7.07 20.08 3.04
N ARG A 265 6.13 21.04 2.99
CA ARG A 265 4.73 20.74 3.24
C ARG A 265 4.05 20.53 1.90
N GLU A 266 3.90 19.28 1.54
CA GLU A 266 3.23 18.88 0.31
C GLU A 266 1.72 18.76 0.50
N ASP A 267 1.00 18.94 -0.59
CA ASP A 267 -0.41 18.59 -0.69
C ASP A 267 -0.56 17.06 -0.83
N LEU A 268 -1.52 16.47 -0.12
CA LEU A 268 -1.71 15.01 -0.12
C LEU A 268 -2.18 14.49 -1.49
N PHE A 269 -2.99 15.26 -2.21
CA PHE A 269 -3.44 14.87 -3.55
C PHE A 269 -2.28 14.98 -4.54
N ALA A 270 -1.45 16.01 -4.44
CA ALA A 270 -0.22 16.13 -5.22
C ALA A 270 0.75 14.97 -4.95
N LEU A 271 0.94 14.57 -3.69
CA LEU A 271 1.74 13.39 -3.34
C LEU A 271 1.17 12.11 -3.95
N ASN A 272 -0.15 11.91 -3.86
CA ASN A 272 -0.81 10.73 -4.42
C ASN A 272 -0.70 10.68 -5.95
N ASP A 273 -0.91 11.81 -6.63
CA ASP A 273 -0.79 11.90 -8.09
C ASP A 273 0.66 11.71 -8.55
N MET A 274 1.64 12.21 -7.79
CA MET A 274 3.07 11.97 -8.03
C MET A 274 3.41 10.49 -7.85
N ALA A 275 3.02 9.88 -6.74
CA ALA A 275 3.23 8.45 -6.49
C ALA A 275 2.59 7.59 -7.60
N THR A 276 1.40 7.98 -8.07
CA THR A 276 0.72 7.32 -9.19
C THR A 276 1.52 7.42 -10.49
N ALA A 277 2.03 8.62 -10.79
CA ALA A 277 2.85 8.84 -11.98
C ALA A 277 4.16 8.03 -11.93
N ILE A 278 4.82 7.96 -10.77
CA ILE A 278 6.07 7.20 -10.58
C ILE A 278 5.80 5.69 -10.64
N ALA A 279 4.73 5.20 -10.02
CA ALA A 279 4.39 3.77 -10.01
C ALA A 279 4.09 3.21 -11.40
N ALA A 280 3.62 4.06 -12.33
CA ALA A 280 3.39 3.68 -13.72
C ALA A 280 4.68 3.52 -14.55
N LEU A 281 5.83 4.00 -14.04
CA LEU A 281 7.09 3.98 -14.76
C LEU A 281 7.81 2.63 -14.64
N SER A 282 8.36 2.15 -15.75
CA SER A 282 9.32 1.05 -15.74
C SER A 282 10.63 1.43 -15.04
N ASP A 283 11.44 0.44 -14.65
CA ASP A 283 12.77 0.66 -14.05
C ASP A 283 13.69 1.58 -14.87
N LEU A 284 13.57 1.54 -16.21
CA LEU A 284 14.34 2.41 -17.09
C LEU A 284 13.81 3.84 -17.08
N GLU A 285 12.49 4.01 -17.06
CA GLU A 285 11.85 5.32 -16.99
C GLU A 285 12.06 5.98 -15.63
N GLN A 286 12.11 5.22 -14.53
CA GLN A 286 12.49 5.78 -13.21
C GLN A 286 13.93 6.29 -13.20
N LYS A 287 14.87 5.58 -13.85
CA LYS A 287 16.25 6.08 -14.04
C LYS A 287 16.31 7.32 -14.93
N LYS A 288 15.42 7.40 -15.93
CA LYS A 288 15.27 8.58 -16.76
C LYS A 288 14.71 9.75 -15.97
N LEU A 289 13.70 9.52 -15.12
CA LEU A 289 13.10 10.54 -14.27
C LEU A 289 14.15 11.18 -13.34
N THR A 290 14.99 10.38 -12.67
CA THR A 290 16.05 10.92 -11.81
C THR A 290 17.05 11.81 -12.58
N ALA A 291 17.41 11.44 -13.82
CA ALA A 291 18.21 12.31 -14.69
C ALA A 291 17.47 13.59 -15.08
N VAL A 292 16.19 13.48 -15.43
CA VAL A 292 15.35 14.64 -15.78
C VAL A 292 15.24 15.60 -14.59
N MET A 293 15.07 15.08 -13.38
CA MET A 293 15.01 15.89 -12.16
C MET A 293 16.32 16.62 -11.87
N GLU A 294 17.49 16.01 -12.11
CA GLU A 294 18.78 16.70 -11.95
C GLU A 294 18.90 17.90 -12.91
N MET A 295 18.36 17.78 -14.13
CA MET A 295 18.33 18.86 -15.11
C MET A 295 17.26 19.93 -14.80
N ALA A 296 16.02 19.50 -14.53
CA ALA A 296 14.86 20.37 -14.40
C ALA A 296 14.73 21.01 -13.01
N LYS A 297 15.29 20.36 -11.99
CA LYS A 297 15.29 20.79 -10.57
C LYS A 297 13.88 21.12 -10.06
N PRO A 298 12.97 20.13 -10.04
CA PRO A 298 11.64 20.34 -9.48
C PRO A 298 11.75 20.69 -7.99
N GLU A 299 10.81 21.50 -7.53
CA GLU A 299 10.76 22.00 -6.16
C GLU A 299 9.62 21.37 -5.34
N CYS A 300 8.66 20.64 -5.93
CA CYS A 300 7.58 19.99 -5.19
C CYS A 300 7.04 18.73 -5.88
N ALA A 301 6.19 17.97 -5.18
CA ALA A 301 5.55 16.76 -5.70
C ALA A 301 4.78 16.98 -7.02
N GLY A 302 4.11 18.13 -7.13
CA GLY A 302 3.37 18.52 -8.33
C GLY A 302 4.24 18.65 -9.58
N GLU A 303 5.44 19.21 -9.44
CA GLU A 303 6.39 19.36 -10.55
C GLU A 303 7.02 18.01 -10.93
N ILE A 304 7.35 17.16 -9.94
CA ILE A 304 7.84 15.80 -10.18
C ILE A 304 6.81 14.97 -10.96
N ARG A 305 5.53 15.07 -10.58
CA ARG A 305 4.41 14.45 -11.30
C ARG A 305 4.38 14.89 -12.76
N GLU A 306 4.50 16.18 -13.06
CA GLU A 306 4.48 16.66 -14.45
C GLU A 306 5.70 16.18 -15.24
N LEU A 307 6.89 16.13 -14.62
CA LEU A 307 8.06 15.53 -15.26
C LEU A 307 7.86 14.03 -15.55
N ALA A 308 7.31 13.28 -14.59
CA ALA A 308 7.04 11.85 -14.75
C ALA A 308 6.01 11.56 -15.85
N LYS A 309 4.96 12.40 -15.98
CA LYS A 309 3.92 12.27 -17.01
C LYS A 309 4.40 12.61 -18.42
N ASN A 310 5.45 13.42 -18.55
CA ASN A 310 5.94 13.94 -19.83
C ASN A 310 7.37 13.45 -20.15
N LEU A 311 7.76 12.28 -19.63
CA LEU A 311 9.12 11.74 -19.84
C LEU A 311 9.46 11.53 -21.31
N GLU A 312 8.48 11.30 -22.19
CA GLU A 312 8.66 11.19 -23.63
C GLU A 312 9.20 12.46 -24.29
N LEU A 313 9.03 13.63 -23.67
CA LEU A 313 9.62 14.89 -24.13
C LEU A 313 11.13 14.98 -23.87
N PHE A 314 11.71 13.98 -23.22
CA PHE A 314 13.13 13.93 -22.90
C PHE A 314 13.81 12.78 -23.65
N GLU A 315 14.89 13.06 -24.37
CA GLU A 315 15.82 12.04 -24.85
C GLU A 315 16.78 11.67 -23.72
N PHE A 316 17.04 10.38 -23.51
CA PHE A 316 17.92 9.89 -22.44
C PHE A 316 18.96 8.93 -22.98
N ALA A 317 20.23 9.27 -22.77
CA ALA A 317 21.39 8.46 -23.10
C ALA A 317 22.04 7.97 -21.80
N PRO A 318 21.75 6.74 -21.35
CA PRO A 318 22.21 6.24 -20.05
C PRO A 318 23.73 6.10 -20.02
N LYS A 319 24.34 6.37 -18.85
CA LYS A 319 25.79 6.19 -18.56
C LYS A 319 26.75 7.02 -19.45
N VAL A 320 26.24 7.97 -20.22
CA VAL A 320 27.03 8.90 -21.01
C VAL A 320 27.50 10.07 -20.15
N ARG A 321 28.80 10.40 -20.17
CA ARG A 321 29.41 11.47 -19.35
C ARG A 321 30.24 12.47 -20.16
N THR A 322 30.48 12.21 -21.44
CA THR A 322 31.27 13.09 -22.32
C THR A 322 30.60 13.31 -23.67
N PRO A 323 30.92 14.41 -24.40
CA PRO A 323 30.38 14.64 -25.74
C PRO A 323 30.74 13.52 -26.74
N ALA A 324 31.92 12.91 -26.60
CA ALA A 324 32.34 11.78 -27.43
C ALA A 324 31.47 10.54 -27.18
N GLU A 325 31.21 10.21 -25.92
CA GLU A 325 30.30 9.12 -25.55
C GLU A 325 28.87 9.40 -26.01
N TYR A 326 28.40 10.65 -25.90
CA TYR A 326 27.08 11.04 -26.37
C TYR A 326 26.96 10.88 -27.89
N GLY A 327 27.94 11.39 -28.64
CA GLY A 327 27.98 11.22 -30.09
C GLY A 327 28.03 9.76 -30.51
N ARG A 328 28.77 8.93 -29.77
CA ARG A 328 28.82 7.48 -29.99
C ARG A 328 27.46 6.83 -29.73
N TYR A 329 26.83 7.08 -28.58
CA TYR A 329 25.49 6.59 -28.25
C TYR A 329 24.48 6.98 -29.34
N MET A 330 24.50 8.25 -29.76
CA MET A 330 23.57 8.75 -30.77
C MET A 330 23.73 8.05 -32.13
N ILE A 331 24.93 7.64 -32.51
CA ILE A 331 25.16 6.95 -33.79
C ILE A 331 24.91 5.44 -33.67
N GLN A 332 25.32 4.82 -32.57
CA GLN A 332 25.32 3.36 -32.40
C GLN A 332 24.04 2.81 -31.77
N ASP A 333 23.53 3.49 -30.74
CA ASP A 333 22.57 2.91 -29.81
C ASP A 333 21.20 3.60 -29.85
N SER A 334 21.11 4.84 -30.33
CA SER A 334 19.84 5.59 -30.37
C SER A 334 18.80 5.03 -31.34
N GLY A 335 19.23 4.19 -32.31
CA GLY A 335 18.39 3.70 -33.39
C GLY A 335 18.08 4.73 -34.49
N HIS A 336 18.65 5.93 -34.45
CA HIS A 336 18.42 6.96 -35.47
C HIS A 336 19.23 6.77 -36.76
N TYR A 337 20.32 5.99 -36.72
CA TYR A 337 21.26 5.83 -37.83
C TYR A 337 21.61 4.36 -38.08
N GLU A 338 21.94 4.05 -39.33
CA GLU A 338 22.60 2.78 -39.68
C GLU A 338 24.09 2.90 -39.35
N TYR A 339 24.53 2.21 -38.30
CA TYR A 339 25.93 2.15 -37.90
C TYR A 339 26.67 1.03 -38.65
N ASP A 340 27.77 1.37 -39.33
CA ASP A 340 28.71 0.40 -39.90
C ASP A 340 30.00 0.35 -39.05
N PRO A 341 30.27 -0.76 -38.34
CA PRO A 341 31.50 -0.93 -37.57
C PRO A 341 32.79 -0.77 -38.40
N ASN A 342 32.75 -1.03 -39.71
CA ASN A 342 33.92 -0.88 -40.58
C ASN A 342 34.27 0.59 -40.85
N LEU A 343 33.34 1.51 -40.56
CA LEU A 343 33.52 2.95 -40.73
C LEU A 343 33.86 3.67 -39.42
N GLU A 344 34.09 2.94 -38.31
CA GLU A 344 34.26 3.54 -36.98
C GLU A 344 35.31 4.66 -36.96
N GLU A 345 36.47 4.44 -37.58
CA GLU A 345 37.57 5.40 -37.64
C GLU A 345 37.24 6.70 -38.38
N PHE A 346 36.17 6.71 -39.19
CA PHE A 346 35.72 7.89 -39.93
C PHE A 346 34.66 8.72 -39.19
N TYR A 347 34.07 8.19 -38.12
CA TYR A 347 33.10 8.94 -37.32
C TYR A 347 33.80 9.82 -36.29
N ASP A 348 33.60 11.13 -36.42
CA ASP A 348 34.00 12.10 -35.40
C ASP A 348 32.90 12.25 -34.34
N PHE A 349 32.84 11.28 -33.42
CA PHE A 349 31.83 11.22 -32.37
C PHE A 349 31.83 12.46 -31.47
N GLU A 350 33.01 12.96 -31.09
CA GLU A 350 33.12 14.12 -30.20
C GLU A 350 32.56 15.38 -30.84
N ARG A 351 32.91 15.64 -32.11
CA ARG A 351 32.40 16.80 -32.83
C ARG A 351 30.90 16.69 -33.07
N TYR A 352 30.41 15.51 -33.41
CA TYR A 352 28.97 15.29 -33.61
C TYR A 352 28.19 15.51 -32.30
N GLY A 353 28.66 14.93 -31.19
CA GLY A 353 28.06 15.12 -29.87
C GLY A 353 27.99 16.60 -29.47
N LYS A 354 29.09 17.35 -29.60
CA LYS A 354 29.11 18.79 -29.32
C LYS A 354 28.10 19.57 -30.17
N LEU A 355 28.02 19.28 -31.47
CA LEU A 355 27.10 19.96 -32.38
C LEU A 355 25.63 19.71 -32.02
N ARG A 356 25.29 18.52 -31.54
CA ARG A 356 23.94 18.18 -31.06
C ARG A 356 23.63 18.94 -29.77
N MET A 357 24.54 18.87 -28.79
CA MET A 357 24.42 19.56 -27.51
C MET A 357 24.25 21.08 -27.66
N GLU A 358 24.83 21.70 -28.69
CA GLU A 358 24.65 23.14 -28.99
C GLU A 358 23.24 23.51 -29.48
N LYS A 359 22.48 22.54 -30.01
CA LYS A 359 21.17 22.73 -30.62
C LYS A 359 20.01 22.29 -29.74
N GLU A 360 20.29 21.52 -28.70
CA GLU A 360 19.30 20.96 -27.78
C GLU A 360 19.47 21.52 -26.37
N THR A 361 18.40 21.49 -25.59
CA THR A 361 18.48 21.86 -24.17
C THR A 361 18.79 20.60 -23.39
N GLY A 362 20.07 20.27 -23.23
CA GLY A 362 20.48 19.06 -22.52
C GLY A 362 21.64 19.24 -21.55
N ALA A 363 21.77 18.28 -20.64
CA ALA A 363 22.72 18.30 -19.54
C ALA A 363 23.29 16.89 -19.27
N PHE A 364 24.55 16.84 -18.83
CA PHE A 364 25.09 15.63 -18.19
C PHE A 364 24.61 15.55 -16.76
N THR A 365 24.18 14.36 -16.37
CA THR A 365 23.66 13.99 -15.06
C THR A 365 24.46 12.81 -14.52
N GLU A 366 24.21 12.43 -13.26
CA GLU A 366 24.81 11.22 -12.71
C GLU A 366 24.35 9.97 -13.49
N LYS A 367 23.12 9.95 -14.00
CA LYS A 367 22.59 8.75 -14.69
C LYS A 367 22.88 8.73 -16.19
N GLY A 368 23.30 9.84 -16.81
CA GLY A 368 23.64 9.89 -18.23
C GLY A 368 23.57 11.29 -18.83
N TYR A 369 23.29 11.39 -20.13
CA TYR A 369 22.94 12.65 -20.77
C TYR A 369 21.44 12.70 -21.02
N VAL A 370 20.81 13.82 -20.68
CA VAL A 370 19.39 14.07 -20.93
C VAL A 370 19.22 15.32 -21.76
N ALA A 371 18.33 15.30 -22.75
CA ALA A 371 17.98 16.45 -23.57
C ALA A 371 16.47 16.63 -23.61
N TYR A 372 16.01 17.85 -23.38
CA TYR A 372 14.62 18.22 -23.47
C TYR A 372 14.26 18.68 -24.90
N CYS A 373 13.21 18.08 -25.45
CA CYS A 373 12.76 18.26 -26.84
C CYS A 373 11.37 18.90 -26.94
N GLY A 374 10.78 19.32 -25.82
CA GLY A 374 9.46 19.96 -25.79
C GLY A 374 9.47 21.42 -26.24
N THR A 375 8.28 21.96 -26.52
CA THR A 375 8.10 23.34 -27.01
C THR A 375 7.94 24.37 -25.90
N LEU A 376 7.47 23.94 -24.73
CA LEU A 376 7.34 24.78 -23.53
C LEU A 376 8.70 24.89 -22.83
N THR A 377 8.92 25.93 -22.02
CA THR A 377 10.05 25.92 -21.09
C THR A 377 9.87 24.84 -20.01
N LEU A 378 10.95 24.39 -19.39
CA LEU A 378 10.86 23.40 -18.29
C LEU A 378 9.99 23.92 -17.12
N GLY A 379 10.07 25.22 -16.81
CA GLY A 379 9.21 25.82 -15.78
C GLY A 379 7.73 25.81 -16.17
N GLU A 380 7.39 26.09 -17.44
CA GLU A 380 6.01 26.01 -17.92
C GLU A 380 5.48 24.57 -17.96
N LEU A 381 6.35 23.59 -18.26
CA LEU A 381 6.01 22.18 -18.20
C LEU A 381 5.69 21.75 -16.76
N MET A 382 6.57 22.10 -15.81
CA MET A 382 6.44 21.73 -14.40
C MET A 382 5.27 22.44 -13.70
N ALA A 383 4.95 23.68 -14.08
CA ALA A 383 3.80 24.41 -13.56
C ALA A 383 2.44 23.76 -13.93
N GLY A 384 2.42 22.87 -14.93
CA GLY A 384 1.23 22.18 -15.39
C GLY A 384 0.17 23.09 -16.02
N GLY A 385 -0.95 22.50 -16.42
CA GLY A 385 -2.11 23.26 -16.92
C GLY A 385 -2.92 23.87 -15.76
N PRO A 386 -3.36 25.15 -15.83
CA PRO A 386 -4.03 25.86 -14.72
C PRO A 386 -5.44 25.37 -14.33
N ALA A 387 -5.87 24.17 -14.73
CA ALA A 387 -7.28 23.75 -14.63
C ALA A 387 -7.60 22.70 -13.54
N GLU A 388 -6.65 21.85 -13.12
CA GLU A 388 -7.02 20.62 -12.38
C GLU A 388 -6.90 20.71 -10.85
N GLN A 389 -6.04 21.57 -10.30
CA GLN A 389 -5.77 21.63 -8.85
C GLN A 389 -6.79 22.47 -8.06
N HIS A 390 -7.29 23.58 -8.62
CA HIS A 390 -8.14 24.52 -7.88
C HIS A 390 -9.62 24.09 -7.78
N GLN A 391 -10.07 23.12 -8.59
CA GLN A 391 -11.46 22.64 -8.56
C GLN A 391 -11.68 21.55 -7.50
N ARG A 392 -10.72 20.64 -7.30
CA ARG A 392 -10.88 19.49 -6.39
C ARG A 392 -10.95 19.87 -4.91
N GLU A 393 -10.17 20.85 -4.47
CA GLU A 393 -10.26 21.37 -3.08
C GLU A 393 -11.59 22.11 -2.82
N GLN A 394 -12.15 22.80 -3.82
CA GLN A 394 -13.44 23.48 -3.70
C GLN A 394 -14.60 22.48 -3.69
N GLU A 395 -14.50 21.38 -4.43
CA GLU A 395 -15.50 20.30 -4.43
C GLU A 395 -15.50 19.55 -3.10
N PHE A 396 -14.34 19.27 -2.49
CA PHE A 396 -14.26 18.69 -1.15
C PHE A 396 -14.89 19.60 -0.07
N GLN A 397 -14.73 20.93 -0.20
CA GLN A 397 -15.38 21.89 0.71
C GLN A 397 -16.92 21.96 0.57
N MET A 398 -17.45 21.66 -0.61
CA MET A 398 -18.90 21.73 -0.89
C MET A 398 -19.64 20.41 -0.57
N GLY A 399 -18.93 19.28 -0.49
CA GLY A 399 -19.50 17.97 -0.14
C GLY A 399 -19.59 17.67 1.36
N GLY A 400 -19.03 18.53 2.21
CA GLY A 400 -19.02 18.39 3.68
C GLY A 400 -20.13 19.16 4.43
N MET A 401 -21.19 19.60 3.75
CA MET A 401 -22.35 20.25 4.38
C MET A 401 -23.52 19.30 4.61
#